data_AF-A0A7R9M0F5-F1
#
_entry.id   AF-A0A7R9M0F5-F1
#
_cell.length_a   1.000
_cell.length_b   1.000
_cell.length_c   1.000
_cell.angle_alpha   90.00
_cell.angle_beta   90.00
_cell.angle_gamma   90.00
#
_symmetry.space_group_name_H-M   'P 1'
#
loop_
_entity.id
_entity.type
_entity.pdbx_description
1 polymer ?
#
loop_
_entity_poly.entity_id
_entity_poly.type
_entity_poly.pdbx_seq_one_letter_code
_entity_poly.pdbx_strand_id
1 'polypeptide(L)' 'MVDQAVLDKLEAGYKKLQDSSSCHSLLKKYLTRDVFDKLKTRQTAMGATLLDVIQS' A
#
# COMPACT_ATOMS: atom_id res chain seq x y z
N MET A 1 -7.49 0.37 -14.60
CA MET A 1 -8.06 -0.60 -13.66
C MET A 1 -6.89 -1.23 -12.93
N VAL A 2 -6.89 -1.22 -11.60
CA VAL A 2 -5.79 -1.82 -10.83
C VAL A 2 -5.95 -3.33 -10.88
N ASP A 3 -4.89 -4.03 -11.26
CA ASP A 3 -4.87 -5.48 -11.39
C ASP A 3 -5.13 -6.17 -10.04
N GLN A 4 -5.88 -7.28 -10.06
CA GLN A 4 -6.21 -8.03 -8.84
C GLN A 4 -4.94 -8.51 -8.12
N ALA A 5 -3.93 -8.92 -8.88
CA ALA A 5 -2.63 -9.32 -8.36
C ALA A 5 -1.90 -8.19 -7.60
N VAL A 6 -2.15 -6.92 -7.97
CA VAL A 6 -1.57 -5.75 -7.30
C VAL A 6 -2.31 -5.47 -5.99
N LEU A 7 -3.64 -5.64 -5.96
CA LEU A 7 -4.44 -5.49 -4.74
C LEU A 7 -4.05 -6.52 -3.68
N ASP A 8 -3.86 -7.79 -4.06
CA ASP A 8 -3.41 -8.84 -3.14
C ASP A 8 -2.03 -8.53 -2.53
N LYS A 9 -1.07 -8.09 -3.38
CA LYS A 9 0.27 -7.68 -2.91
C LYS A 9 0.21 -6.46 -1.99
N LEU A 10 -0.67 -5.51 -2.29
CA LEU A 10 -0.91 -4.32 -1.48
C LEU A 10 -1.42 -4.70 -0.09
N GLU A 11 -2.40 -5.61 0.01
CA GLU A 11 -2.93 -6.06 1.30
C GLU A 11 -1.89 -6.86 2.09
N ALA A 12 -1.13 -7.74 1.43
CA ALA A 12 -0.05 -8.48 2.06
C ALA A 12 1.05 -7.54 2.60
N GLY A 13 1.45 -6.53 1.82
CA GLY A 13 2.42 -5.51 2.20
C GLY A 13 1.92 -4.65 3.37
N TYR A 14 0.65 -4.21 3.31
CA TYR A 14 0.00 -3.47 4.38
C TYR A 14 -0.03 -4.25 5.69
N LYS A 15 -0.44 -5.52 5.64
CA LYS A 15 -0.48 -6.40 6.81
C LYS A 15 0.91 -6.59 7.40
N LYS A 16 1.92 -6.84 6.57
CA LYS A 16 3.33 -6.98 6.99
C LYS A 16 3.86 -5.71 7.65
N LEU A 17 3.54 -4.53 7.11
CA LEU A 17 3.88 -3.23 7.70
C LEU A 17 3.23 -3.03 9.06
N GLN A 18 1.95 -3.42 9.20
CA GLN A 18 1.23 -3.33 10.47
C GLN A 18 1.80 -4.29 11.53
N ASP A 19 2.05 -5.54 11.15
CA ASP A 19 2.65 -6.57 12.00
C ASP A 19 4.07 -6.21 12.47
N SER A 20 4.82 -5.50 11.62
CA SER A 20 6.20 -5.10 11.89
C SER A 20 6.25 -4.05 13.01
N SER A 21 6.28 -4.53 14.26
CA SER A 21 6.16 -3.72 15.48
C SER A 21 7.37 -2.81 15.72
N SER A 22 8.53 -3.16 15.17
CA SER A 22 9.76 -2.35 15.24
C SER A 22 9.90 -1.33 14.10
N CYS A 23 8.92 -1.25 13.20
CA CYS A 23 8.99 -0.35 12.04
C CYS A 23 8.48 1.04 12.44
N HIS A 24 9.40 1.98 12.67
CA HIS A 24 9.09 3.39 12.98
C HIS A 24 8.89 4.26 11.73
N SER A 25 8.73 3.65 10.56
CA SER A 25 8.57 4.35 9.29
C SER A 25 7.34 5.25 9.30
N LEU A 26 7.49 6.46 8.74
CA LEU A 26 6.38 7.39 8.52
C LEU A 26 5.25 6.75 7.72
N LEU A 27 5.60 5.84 6.80
CA LEU A 27 4.63 5.06 6.06
C LEU A 27 3.70 4.29 7.00
N LYS A 28 4.21 3.48 7.94
CA LYS A 28 3.37 2.75 8.90
C LYS A 28 2.50 3.70 9.74
N LYS A 29 3.07 4.83 10.16
CA LYS A 29 2.37 5.82 11.01
C LYS A 29 1.15 6.45 10.30
N TYR A 30 1.26 6.73 9.01
CA TYR A 30 0.21 7.45 8.25
C TYR A 30 -0.59 6.56 7.29
N LEU A 31 -0.10 5.37 6.98
CA LEU A 31 -0.81 4.37 6.18
C LEU A 31 -1.87 3.69 7.06
N THR A 32 -2.96 4.41 7.31
CA THR A 32 -4.15 3.86 7.97
C THR A 32 -5.00 3.11 6.96
N ARG A 33 -5.91 2.26 7.47
CA ARG A 33 -6.76 1.43 6.61
C ARG A 33 -7.65 2.27 5.69
N ASP A 34 -8.12 3.42 6.17
CA ASP A 34 -8.89 4.39 5.37
C ASP A 34 -8.07 4.98 4.20
N VAL A 35 -6.83 5.41 4.47
CA VAL A 35 -5.93 5.97 3.46
C VAL A 35 -5.57 4.90 2.43
N PHE A 36 -5.30 3.68 2.89
CA PHE A 36 -5.01 2.54 2.03
C PHE A 36 -6.20 2.20 1.12
N ASP A 37 -7.44 2.11 1.65
CA ASP A 37 -8.63 1.79 0.86
C ASP A 37 -8.93 2.82 -0.22
N LYS A 38 -8.69 4.11 0.10
CA LYS A 38 -8.86 5.22 -0.86
C LYS A 38 -7.82 5.23 -1.98
N LEU A 39 -6.61 4.74 -1.71
CA LEU A 39 -5.48 4.81 -2.65
C LEU A 39 -5.22 3.50 -3.40
N LYS A 40 -5.60 2.35 -2.86
CA LYS A 40 -5.35 1.03 -3.47
C LYS A 40 -5.97 0.87 -4.86
N THR A 41 -7.05 1.58 -5.15
CA THR A 41 -7.76 1.54 -6.45
C THR A 41 -7.31 2.65 -7.41
N ARG A 42 -6.44 3.57 -6.96
CA ARG A 42 -5.91 4.64 -7.81
C ARG A 42 -4.67 4.17 -8.56
N GLN A 43 -4.57 4.70 -9.77
CA GLN A 43 -3.44 4.49 -10.67
C GLN A 43 -3.07 5.84 -11.28
N THR A 44 -1.77 6.10 -11.43
CA THR A 44 -1.31 7.32 -12.11
C THR A 44 -1.47 7.18 -13.62
N ALA A 45 -1.38 8.30 -14.34
CA ALA A 45 -1.41 8.28 -15.80
C ALA A 45 -0.25 7.47 -16.43
N MET A 46 0.85 7.28 -15.68
CA MET A 46 1.97 6.43 -16.07
C MET A 46 1.79 4.95 -15.69
N GLY A 47 0.65 4.58 -15.10
CA GLY A 47 0.37 3.20 -14.71
C GLY A 47 0.90 2.80 -13.33
N ALA A 48 1.56 3.69 -12.60
CA ALA A 48 2.08 3.42 -11.26
C ALA A 48 0.93 3.27 -10.26
N THR A 49 1.10 2.36 -9.30
CA THR A 49 0.11 2.03 -8.28
C THR A 49 0.68 2.29 -6.89
N LEU A 50 -0.17 2.21 -5.86
CA LEU A 50 0.28 2.34 -4.48
C LEU A 50 1.37 1.32 -4.13
N LEU A 51 1.39 0.14 -4.77
CA LEU A 51 2.40 -0.89 -4.56
C LEU A 51 3.81 -0.40 -4.89
N ASP A 52 3.95 0.33 -6.00
CA ASP A 52 5.23 0.86 -6.48
C ASP A 52 5.84 1.86 -5.49
N VAL A 53 4.98 2.59 -4.77
CA VAL A 53 5.38 3.61 -3.79
C VAL A 53 5.79 2.99 -2.45
N ILE A 54 5.17 1.87 -2.05
CA ILE A 54 5.37 1.28 -0.71
C ILE A 54 6.29 0.05 -0.70
N GLN A 55 6.68 -0.46 -1.88
CA GLN A 55 7.55 -1.63 -2.03
C GLN A 55 9.05 -1.33 -1.79
N SER A 56 9.43 -0.06 -1.53
CA SER A 56 10.81 0.33 -1.23
C SER A 56 11.41 -0.33 0.01
#